data_AF-A0A401HRF8-F1
#
_entry.id   AF-A0A401HRF8-F1
#
_cell.length_a   1.000
_cell.length_b   1.000
_cell.length_c   1.000
_cell.angle_alpha   90.00
_cell.angle_beta   90.00
_cell.angle_gamma   90.00
#
_symmetry.space_group_name_H-M   'P 1'
#
loop_
_entity.id
_entity.type
_entity.pdbx_description
1 polymer ?
#
loop_
_entity_poly.entity_id
_entity_poly.type
_entity_poly.pdbx_seq_one_letter_code
_entity_poly.pdbx_strand_id
1 'polypeptide(L)'
;MIQVTVIQIDNYGPWTVTPNPRRESDLQALQSRLYGDLNLQFGAHKGLVFYTRFDNLIAITNGIDLETHRRIQDSIKNRYPFTISMGIASAETPYEAQKLATEKIQEHGSAQDKYRKEVLDVANDFILEEGYVQLAHIDINNVTKTLTDLESAYDAYLRINEIHLRLIKELKKYGAMVFFIGGDNFMCPCNGMTESDFIAIFGDIKDKTGVQLKAGIGIGKTAEDASNMADIGLELIREGKVEGQVCTLNYKNYNIRRKFNTLCPI
;
A
#
# COMPACT_ATOMS: atom_id res chain seq x y z
N MET A 1 -13.36 5.56 -8.43
CA MET A 1 -13.33 4.62 -7.28
C MET A 1 -12.04 3.82 -7.27
N ILE A 2 -11.56 3.49 -6.08
CA ILE A 2 -10.44 2.58 -5.80
C ILE A 2 -10.98 1.24 -5.30
N GLN A 3 -10.37 0.13 -5.72
CA GLN A 3 -10.68 -1.22 -5.26
C GLN A 3 -9.60 -1.69 -4.29
N VAL A 4 -10.03 -2.16 -3.13
CA VAL A 4 -9.16 -2.68 -2.07
C VAL A 4 -9.54 -4.12 -1.75
N THR A 5 -8.52 -4.96 -1.61
CA THR A 5 -8.65 -6.32 -1.10
C THR A 5 -8.01 -6.41 0.28
N VAL A 6 -8.78 -6.81 1.28
CA VAL A 6 -8.29 -7.19 2.61
C VAL A 6 -8.00 -8.69 2.58
N ILE A 7 -6.78 -9.07 2.99
CA ILE A 7 -6.31 -10.46 2.98
C ILE A 7 -6.01 -10.85 4.43
N GLN A 8 -6.61 -11.93 4.93
CA GLN A 8 -6.44 -12.38 6.30
C GLN A 8 -6.06 -13.86 6.35
N ILE A 9 -5.05 -14.22 7.15
CA ILE A 9 -4.71 -15.63 7.38
C ILE A 9 -5.77 -16.28 8.28
N ASP A 10 -6.34 -17.39 7.84
CA ASP A 10 -7.40 -18.09 8.57
C ASP A 10 -6.84 -18.79 9.81
N ASN A 11 -7.47 -18.53 10.97
CA ASN A 11 -7.18 -19.21 12.23
C ASN A 11 -5.68 -19.19 12.63
N TYR A 12 -5.00 -18.07 12.34
CA TYR A 12 -3.55 -17.98 12.44
C TYR A 12 -3.02 -18.07 13.88
N GLY A 13 -3.63 -17.33 14.81
CA GLY A 13 -3.21 -17.30 16.22
C GLY A 13 -3.18 -18.71 16.86
N PRO A 14 -4.26 -19.50 16.77
CA PRO A 14 -4.24 -20.89 17.24
C PRO A 14 -3.20 -21.76 16.52
N TRP A 15 -2.98 -21.54 15.22
CA TRP A 15 -1.98 -22.29 14.44
C TRP A 15 -0.55 -22.05 14.90
N THR A 16 -0.19 -20.83 15.34
CA THR A 16 1.19 -20.52 15.79
C THR A 16 1.57 -21.16 17.12
N VAL A 17 0.59 -21.60 17.92
CA VAL A 17 0.80 -22.17 19.26
C VAL A 17 0.43 -23.64 19.41
N THR A 18 -0.18 -24.27 18.39
CA THR A 18 -0.68 -25.64 18.46
C THR A 18 0.14 -26.61 17.59
N PRO A 19 0.57 -27.78 18.13
CA PRO A 19 0.41 -28.24 19.51
C PRO A 19 1.37 -27.57 20.50
N ASN A 20 2.39 -26.87 20.01
CA ASN A 20 3.33 -26.09 20.81
C ASN A 20 3.65 -24.76 20.09
N PRO A 21 4.10 -23.72 20.80
CA PRO A 21 4.64 -22.50 20.20
C PRO A 21 5.70 -22.80 19.14
N ARG A 22 5.56 -22.17 17.97
CA ARG A 22 6.52 -22.26 16.87
C ARG A 22 7.69 -21.30 17.10
N ARG A 23 8.85 -21.62 16.53
CA ARG A 23 10.05 -20.79 16.64
C ARG A 23 9.83 -19.46 15.90
N GLU A 24 10.16 -18.35 16.56
CA GLU A 24 9.88 -17.01 16.03
C GLU A 24 10.61 -16.72 14.70
N SER A 25 11.88 -17.17 14.55
CA SER A 25 12.62 -17.01 13.28
C SER A 25 11.90 -17.66 12.10
N ASP A 26 11.22 -18.78 12.33
CA ASP A 26 10.51 -19.51 11.29
C ASP A 26 9.20 -18.78 10.94
N LEU A 27 8.53 -18.18 11.94
CA LEU A 27 7.34 -17.36 11.72
C LEU A 27 7.68 -16.07 10.96
N GLN A 28 8.74 -15.36 11.35
CA GLN A 28 9.20 -14.16 10.66
C GLN A 28 9.55 -14.45 9.19
N ALA A 29 10.25 -15.56 8.92
CA ALA A 29 10.57 -15.99 7.56
C ALA A 29 9.32 -16.37 6.76
N LEU A 30 8.37 -17.10 7.37
CA LEU A 30 7.14 -17.54 6.72
C LEU A 30 6.22 -16.35 6.37
N GLN A 31 6.03 -15.41 7.30
CA GLN A 31 5.23 -14.20 7.10
C GLN A 31 5.85 -13.30 6.01
N SER A 32 7.17 -13.12 6.05
CA SER A 32 7.88 -12.33 5.04
C SER A 32 7.77 -12.95 3.65
N ARG A 33 7.86 -14.29 3.55
CA ARG A 33 7.69 -15.01 2.28
C ARG A 33 6.27 -14.90 1.74
N LEU A 34 5.25 -15.05 2.60
CA LEU A 34 3.86 -14.85 2.20
C LEU A 34 3.64 -13.45 1.62
N TYR A 35 4.12 -12.41 2.30
CA TYR A 35 4.06 -11.04 1.83
C TYR A 35 4.75 -10.86 0.47
N GLY A 36 5.95 -11.41 0.30
CA GLY A 36 6.68 -11.38 -0.97
C GLY A 36 5.91 -12.07 -2.11
N ASP A 37 5.40 -13.26 -1.87
CA ASP A 37 4.63 -14.03 -2.85
C ASP A 37 3.32 -13.35 -3.25
N LEU A 38 2.64 -12.68 -2.31
CA LEU A 38 1.43 -11.91 -2.60
C LEU A 38 1.75 -10.70 -3.46
N ASN A 39 2.84 -9.98 -3.19
CA ASN A 39 3.28 -8.88 -4.06
C ASN A 39 3.66 -9.36 -5.46
N LEU A 40 4.35 -10.51 -5.58
CA LEU A 40 4.68 -11.07 -6.89
C LEU A 40 3.42 -11.47 -7.68
N GLN A 41 2.47 -12.14 -7.03
CA GLN A 41 1.26 -12.64 -7.68
C GLN A 41 0.27 -11.52 -8.03
N PHE A 42 -0.03 -10.61 -7.10
CA PHE A 42 -0.87 -9.45 -7.41
C PHE A 42 -0.16 -8.47 -8.37
N GLY A 43 1.16 -8.30 -8.22
CA GLY A 43 1.98 -7.46 -9.09
C GLY A 43 2.03 -7.94 -10.53
N ALA A 44 2.00 -9.26 -10.78
CA ALA A 44 1.84 -9.82 -12.13
C ALA A 44 0.54 -9.37 -12.82
N HIS A 45 -0.43 -8.90 -12.05
CA HIS A 45 -1.70 -8.31 -12.49
C HIS A 45 -1.81 -6.81 -12.14
N LYS A 46 -0.68 -6.12 -11.96
CA LYS A 46 -0.57 -4.67 -11.70
C LYS A 46 -1.17 -4.18 -10.38
N GLY A 47 -1.35 -5.08 -9.42
CA GLY A 47 -1.72 -4.76 -8.04
C GLY A 47 -0.50 -4.43 -7.18
N LEU A 48 -0.75 -3.98 -5.95
CA LEU A 48 0.28 -3.71 -4.95
C LEU A 48 -0.22 -4.11 -3.56
N VAL A 49 0.62 -4.80 -2.77
CA VAL A 49 0.26 -5.31 -1.43
C VAL A 49 1.10 -4.63 -0.36
N PHE A 50 0.47 -4.23 0.74
CA PHE A 50 1.11 -3.69 1.95
C PHE A 50 0.98 -4.67 3.11
N TYR A 51 2.10 -4.98 3.77
CA TYR A 51 2.16 -6.00 4.82
C TYR A 51 1.25 -5.73 6.01
N THR A 52 0.93 -4.46 6.31
CA THR A 52 0.02 -4.04 7.39
C THR A 52 0.38 -4.68 8.75
N ARG A 53 -0.28 -5.79 9.15
CA ARG A 53 0.03 -6.52 10.40
C ARG A 53 0.54 -7.96 10.17
N PHE A 54 0.91 -8.30 8.94
CA PHE A 54 1.30 -9.62 8.44
C PHE A 54 0.21 -10.69 8.47
N ASP A 55 -0.54 -10.84 9.57
CA ASP A 55 -1.72 -11.71 9.64
C ASP A 55 -2.93 -11.12 8.88
N ASN A 56 -2.92 -9.81 8.68
CA ASN A 56 -3.86 -9.03 7.88
C ASN A 56 -3.04 -8.13 6.97
N LEU A 57 -3.27 -8.23 5.66
CA LEU A 57 -2.63 -7.44 4.61
C LEU A 57 -3.70 -6.68 3.83
N ILE A 58 -3.28 -5.59 3.19
CA ILE A 58 -4.15 -4.76 2.36
C ILE A 58 -3.52 -4.66 0.97
N ALA A 59 -4.31 -4.89 -0.07
CA ALA A 59 -3.89 -4.78 -1.46
C ALA A 59 -4.76 -3.79 -2.24
N ILE A 60 -4.14 -3.05 -3.17
CA ILE A 60 -4.86 -2.24 -4.16
C ILE A 60 -4.99 -3.07 -5.43
N THR A 61 -6.24 -3.34 -5.85
CA THR A 61 -6.55 -4.41 -6.82
C THR A 61 -7.41 -3.96 -7.99
N ASN A 62 -7.46 -2.65 -8.29
CA ASN A 62 -8.13 -2.12 -9.49
C ASN A 62 -7.72 -2.91 -10.76
N GLY A 63 -8.71 -3.42 -11.49
CA GLY A 63 -8.50 -4.23 -12.70
C GLY A 63 -8.20 -5.72 -12.45
N ILE A 64 -8.23 -6.20 -11.19
CA ILE A 64 -8.02 -7.61 -10.84
C ILE A 64 -9.37 -8.23 -10.46
N ASP A 65 -9.78 -9.24 -11.22
CA ASP A 65 -11.09 -9.91 -11.09
C ASP A 65 -11.12 -11.01 -10.02
N LEU A 66 -12.33 -11.51 -9.72
CA LEU A 66 -12.57 -12.56 -8.72
C LEU A 66 -11.82 -13.86 -9.03
N GLU A 67 -11.75 -14.24 -10.30
CA GLU A 67 -11.10 -15.49 -10.72
C GLU A 67 -9.58 -15.42 -10.49
N THR A 68 -8.96 -14.27 -10.75
CA THR A 68 -7.55 -14.05 -10.43
C THR A 68 -7.32 -14.12 -8.91
N HIS A 69 -8.20 -13.50 -8.11
CA HIS A 69 -8.12 -13.61 -6.65
C HIS A 69 -8.21 -15.08 -6.18
N ARG A 70 -9.13 -15.87 -6.75
CA ARG A 70 -9.27 -17.31 -6.46
C ARG A 70 -8.00 -18.08 -6.77
N ARG A 71 -7.38 -17.86 -7.94
CA ARG A 71 -6.11 -18.51 -8.31
C ARG A 71 -4.98 -18.18 -7.35
N ILE A 72 -4.90 -16.93 -6.87
CA ILE A 72 -3.90 -16.52 -5.87
C ILE A 72 -4.18 -17.23 -4.53
N GLN A 73 -5.44 -17.26 -4.08
CA GLN A 73 -5.86 -17.98 -2.87
C GLN A 73 -5.50 -19.48 -2.94
N ASP A 74 -5.82 -20.14 -4.06
CA ASP A 74 -5.47 -21.55 -4.31
C ASP A 74 -3.95 -21.77 -4.30
N SER A 75 -3.18 -20.83 -4.87
CA SER A 75 -1.72 -20.92 -4.81
C SER A 75 -1.20 -20.86 -3.38
N ILE A 76 -1.80 -20.08 -2.48
CA ILE A 76 -1.39 -20.01 -1.08
C ILE A 76 -1.75 -21.31 -0.36
N LYS A 77 -3.00 -21.79 -0.52
CA LYS A 77 -3.48 -23.08 0.01
C LYS A 77 -2.53 -24.23 -0.32
N ASN A 78 -2.01 -24.27 -1.55
CA ASN A 78 -1.15 -25.36 -2.02
C ASN A 78 0.29 -25.33 -1.48
N ARG A 79 0.77 -24.18 -0.99
CA ARG A 79 2.19 -23.96 -0.65
C ARG A 79 2.44 -23.60 0.80
N TYR A 80 1.41 -23.16 1.53
CA TYR A 80 1.51 -22.68 2.91
C TYR A 80 0.76 -23.60 3.88
N PRO A 81 1.16 -23.62 5.15
CA PRO A 81 0.54 -24.46 6.18
C PRO A 81 -0.81 -23.90 6.70
N PHE A 82 -1.41 -22.93 6.00
CA PHE A 82 -2.65 -22.25 6.35
C PHE A 82 -3.37 -21.77 5.08
N THR A 83 -4.64 -21.41 5.20
CA THR A 83 -5.41 -20.75 4.14
C THR A 83 -5.51 -19.24 4.40
N ILE A 84 -5.93 -18.50 3.37
CA ILE A 84 -6.21 -17.07 3.47
C ILE A 84 -7.64 -16.78 3.01
N SER A 85 -8.28 -15.84 3.68
CA SER A 85 -9.54 -15.24 3.27
C SER A 85 -9.29 -13.87 2.63
N MET A 86 -10.11 -13.51 1.64
CA MET A 86 -10.07 -12.24 0.91
C MET A 86 -11.45 -11.60 0.88
N GLY A 87 -11.53 -10.35 1.32
CA GLY A 87 -12.69 -9.46 1.17
C GLY A 87 -12.34 -8.36 0.19
N ILE A 88 -13.19 -8.13 -0.80
CA ILE A 88 -12.96 -7.16 -1.87
C ILE A 88 -14.04 -6.08 -1.80
N ALA A 89 -13.66 -4.81 -1.88
CA ALA A 89 -14.64 -3.73 -1.96
C ALA A 89 -14.07 -2.53 -2.69
N SER A 90 -14.99 -1.74 -3.23
CA SER A 90 -14.68 -0.53 -3.97
C SER A 90 -15.35 0.69 -3.34
N ALA A 91 -14.67 1.83 -3.31
CA ALA A 91 -15.24 3.08 -2.79
C ALA A 91 -14.55 4.31 -3.41
N GLU A 92 -15.01 5.51 -3.06
CA GLU A 92 -14.36 6.75 -3.45
C GLU A 92 -13.01 6.92 -2.72
N THR A 93 -12.97 6.60 -1.43
CA THR A 93 -11.76 6.71 -0.60
C THR A 93 -11.17 5.34 -0.23
N PRO A 94 -9.84 5.22 -0.09
CA PRO A 94 -9.18 3.98 0.30
C PRO A 94 -9.63 3.45 1.68
N TYR A 95 -9.85 4.35 2.64
CA TYR A 95 -10.29 3.99 3.99
C TYR A 95 -11.70 3.38 4.01
N GLU A 96 -12.61 3.89 3.20
CA GLU A 96 -13.95 3.34 3.07
C GLU A 96 -13.92 1.96 2.39
N ALA A 97 -13.16 1.83 1.30
CA ALA A 97 -13.02 0.56 0.59
C ALA A 97 -12.51 -0.56 1.51
N GLN A 98 -11.43 -0.32 2.26
CA GLN A 98 -10.94 -1.34 3.21
C GLN A 98 -11.95 -1.66 4.33
N LYS A 99 -12.77 -0.68 4.74
CA LYS A 99 -13.76 -0.86 5.81
C LYS A 99 -14.85 -1.82 5.35
N LEU A 100 -15.40 -1.58 4.15
CA LEU A 100 -16.41 -2.46 3.54
C LEU A 100 -15.86 -3.87 3.29
N ALA A 101 -14.63 -3.99 2.77
CA ALA A 101 -13.97 -5.28 2.58
C ALA A 101 -13.76 -6.03 3.91
N THR A 102 -13.40 -5.31 4.98
CA THR A 102 -13.22 -5.88 6.32
C THR A 102 -14.54 -6.36 6.90
N GLU A 103 -15.59 -5.53 6.85
CA GLU A 103 -16.95 -5.89 7.27
C GLU A 103 -17.41 -7.15 6.54
N LYS A 104 -17.10 -7.26 5.24
CA LYS A 104 -17.47 -8.43 4.45
C LYS A 104 -16.83 -9.73 4.94
N ILE A 105 -15.53 -9.73 5.29
CA ILE A 105 -14.89 -10.91 5.91
C ILE A 105 -15.52 -11.22 7.28
N GLN A 106 -15.86 -10.20 8.07
CA GLN A 106 -16.42 -10.36 9.42
C GLN A 106 -17.81 -10.98 9.42
N GLU A 107 -18.63 -10.77 8.38
CA GLU A 107 -19.93 -11.44 8.19
C GLU A 107 -19.80 -12.97 8.16
N HIS A 108 -18.66 -13.49 7.67
CA HIS A 108 -18.38 -14.93 7.61
C HIS A 108 -17.85 -15.50 8.94
N GLY A 109 -17.61 -14.67 9.95
CA GLY A 109 -17.25 -15.09 11.30
C GLY A 109 -15.85 -14.67 11.75
N SER A 110 -15.46 -15.20 12.92
CA SER A 110 -14.22 -14.83 13.60
C SER A 110 -12.96 -15.21 12.82
N ALA A 111 -11.93 -14.37 12.92
CA ALA A 111 -10.58 -14.67 12.40
C ALA A 111 -9.94 -15.92 13.03
N GLN A 112 -10.45 -16.37 14.19
CA GLN A 112 -10.00 -17.56 14.92
C GLN A 112 -11.01 -18.72 14.83
N ASP A 113 -12.03 -18.63 13.98
CA ASP A 113 -12.91 -19.76 13.72
C ASP A 113 -12.20 -20.76 12.79
N LYS A 114 -11.97 -21.97 13.29
CA LYS A 114 -11.33 -23.05 12.53
C LYS A 114 -12.18 -23.54 11.34
N TYR A 115 -13.47 -23.22 11.31
CA TYR A 115 -14.40 -23.59 10.23
C TYR A 115 -14.53 -22.51 9.17
N ARG A 116 -14.23 -21.25 9.49
CA ARG A 116 -14.18 -20.16 8.52
C ARG A 116 -12.86 -20.22 7.74
N LYS A 117 -12.91 -20.75 6.53
CA LYS A 117 -11.74 -20.92 5.66
C LYS A 117 -12.02 -20.40 4.27
N GLU A 118 -11.00 -19.80 3.67
CA GLU A 118 -10.98 -19.46 2.24
C GLU A 118 -12.18 -18.60 1.82
N VAL A 119 -12.64 -17.70 2.69
CA VAL A 119 -13.68 -16.72 2.32
C VAL A 119 -13.13 -15.92 1.14
N LEU A 120 -13.90 -15.84 0.07
CA LEU A 120 -13.58 -15.01 -1.09
C LEU A 120 -14.87 -14.34 -1.51
N ASP A 121 -15.04 -13.09 -1.11
CA ASP A 121 -16.31 -12.39 -1.25
C ASP A 121 -16.12 -10.90 -1.57
N VAL A 122 -17.14 -10.32 -2.18
CA VAL A 122 -17.14 -8.95 -2.69
C VAL A 122 -18.25 -8.19 -1.98
N ALA A 123 -17.91 -7.08 -1.33
CA ALA A 123 -18.87 -6.28 -0.57
C ALA A 123 -19.85 -5.54 -1.48
N ASN A 124 -19.38 -5.11 -2.65
CA ASN A 124 -20.15 -4.37 -3.65
C ASN A 124 -19.65 -4.72 -5.06
N ASP A 125 -19.31 -3.73 -5.90
CA ASP A 125 -18.91 -3.96 -7.28
C ASP A 125 -17.39 -3.99 -7.47
N PHE A 126 -16.96 -4.73 -8.49
CA PHE A 126 -15.58 -4.67 -8.99
C PHE A 126 -15.34 -3.39 -9.78
N ILE A 127 -14.12 -2.85 -9.67
CA ILE A 127 -13.61 -1.85 -10.59
C ILE A 127 -12.79 -2.56 -11.67
N LEU A 128 -13.45 -2.90 -12.78
CA LEU A 128 -12.80 -3.47 -13.95
C LEU A 128 -12.29 -2.39 -14.92
N GLU A 129 -13.05 -1.31 -15.16
CA GLU A 129 -12.71 -0.34 -16.21
C GLU A 129 -12.80 1.16 -15.84
N GLU A 130 -13.76 1.58 -15.00
CA GLU A 130 -14.09 3.01 -14.81
C GLU A 130 -13.50 3.67 -13.55
N GLY A 131 -12.59 2.99 -12.83
CA GLY A 131 -11.93 3.58 -11.67
C GLY A 131 -10.51 4.09 -11.93
N TYR A 132 -9.92 4.61 -10.86
CA TYR A 132 -8.54 5.10 -10.87
C TYR A 132 -7.92 4.90 -9.49
N VAL A 133 -6.60 4.86 -9.47
CA VAL A 133 -5.79 4.80 -8.27
C VAL A 133 -4.96 6.07 -8.20
N GLN A 134 -4.94 6.71 -7.03
CA GLN A 134 -4.02 7.77 -6.68
C GLN A 134 -3.12 7.30 -5.54
N LEU A 135 -1.83 7.23 -5.80
CA LEU A 135 -0.80 6.90 -4.81
C LEU A 135 0.15 8.08 -4.64
N ALA A 136 0.43 8.45 -3.41
CA ALA A 136 1.51 9.37 -3.08
C ALA A 136 2.70 8.57 -2.52
N HIS A 137 3.86 8.68 -3.16
CA HIS A 137 5.12 8.19 -2.64
C HIS A 137 5.76 9.33 -1.84
N ILE A 138 5.73 9.19 -0.52
CA ILE A 138 6.22 10.16 0.45
C ILE A 138 7.61 9.74 0.91
N ASP A 139 8.54 10.68 0.95
CA ASP A 139 9.94 10.48 1.34
C ASP A 139 10.42 11.61 2.25
N ILE A 140 11.28 11.29 3.21
CA ILE A 140 11.86 12.28 4.12
C ILE A 140 13.09 12.92 3.46
N ASN A 141 13.27 14.22 3.62
CA ASN A 141 14.46 14.89 3.08
C ASN A 141 15.71 14.58 3.90
N ASN A 142 16.78 14.19 3.20
CA ASN A 142 18.15 14.09 3.72
C ASN A 142 18.33 13.14 4.91
N VAL A 143 17.52 12.08 5.04
CA VAL A 143 17.61 11.12 6.16
C VAL A 143 19.02 10.59 6.37
N THR A 144 19.77 10.29 5.30
CA THR A 144 21.14 9.81 5.44
C THR A 144 22.00 10.76 6.26
N LYS A 145 22.00 12.05 5.90
CA LYS A 145 22.84 13.06 6.55
C LYS A 145 22.31 13.53 7.91
N THR A 146 21.00 13.43 8.13
CA THR A 146 20.37 13.97 9.35
C THR A 146 20.09 12.90 10.41
N LEU A 147 19.98 11.63 10.01
CA LEU A 147 19.63 10.51 10.87
C LEU A 147 20.65 9.37 10.71
N THR A 148 20.77 8.77 9.53
CA THR A 148 21.56 7.53 9.36
C THR A 148 23.03 7.67 9.74
N ASP A 149 23.67 8.79 9.38
CA ASP A 149 25.09 9.03 9.63
C ASP A 149 25.37 9.64 11.02
N LEU A 150 24.33 10.05 11.76
CA LEU A 150 24.46 10.82 13.01
C LEU A 150 23.85 10.14 14.24
N GLU A 151 22.81 9.32 14.06
CA GLU A 151 22.08 8.66 15.12
C GLU A 151 22.35 7.14 15.10
N SER A 152 22.04 6.45 16.20
CA SER A 152 22.09 4.98 16.20
C SER A 152 21.00 4.41 15.28
N ALA A 153 21.20 3.17 14.81
CA ALA A 153 20.21 2.51 13.97
C ALA A 153 18.82 2.42 14.63
N TYR A 154 18.76 2.28 15.96
CA TYR A 154 17.49 2.18 16.69
C TYR A 154 16.83 3.55 16.92
N ASP A 155 17.62 4.60 17.12
CA ASP A 155 17.09 5.96 17.25
C ASP A 155 16.51 6.46 15.92
N ALA A 156 17.20 6.18 14.80
CA ALA A 156 16.67 6.44 13.47
C ALA A 156 15.36 5.67 13.24
N TYR A 157 15.31 4.38 13.63
CA TYR A 157 14.08 3.58 13.57
C TYR A 157 12.94 4.20 14.39
N LEU A 158 13.20 4.63 15.64
CA LEU A 158 12.21 5.30 16.48
C LEU A 158 11.66 6.55 15.78
N ARG A 159 12.54 7.40 15.27
CA ARG A 159 12.17 8.67 14.62
C ARG A 159 11.33 8.46 13.35
N ILE A 160 11.68 7.47 12.52
CA ILE A 160 10.87 7.08 11.35
C ILE A 160 9.46 6.62 11.79
N ASN A 161 9.35 5.84 12.87
CA ASN A 161 8.05 5.38 13.37
C ASN A 161 7.20 6.52 13.97
N GLU A 162 7.81 7.51 14.62
CA GLU A 162 7.09 8.69 15.11
C GLU A 162 6.49 9.52 13.96
N ILE A 163 7.24 9.71 12.88
CA ILE A 163 6.76 10.37 11.66
C ILE A 163 5.65 9.55 11.02
N HIS A 164 5.84 8.23 10.89
CA HIS A 164 4.83 7.32 10.34
C HIS A 164 3.50 7.42 11.10
N LEU A 165 3.53 7.40 12.44
CA LEU A 165 2.34 7.52 13.26
C LEU A 165 1.62 8.87 13.05
N ARG A 166 2.37 9.96 12.88
CA ARG A 166 1.79 11.28 12.57
C ARG A 166 1.14 11.29 11.20
N LEU A 167 1.79 10.75 10.18
CA LEU A 167 1.21 10.58 8.85
C LEU A 167 -0.08 9.75 8.89
N ILE A 168 -0.10 8.62 9.61
CA ILE A 168 -1.31 7.80 9.79
C ILE A 168 -2.45 8.64 10.37
N LYS A 169 -2.19 9.40 11.44
CA LYS A 169 -3.23 10.20 12.12
C LYS A 169 -3.78 11.32 11.25
N GLU A 170 -2.93 12.01 10.48
CA GLU A 170 -3.34 13.12 9.63
C GLU A 170 -4.04 12.64 8.35
N LEU A 171 -3.44 11.69 7.62
CA LEU A 171 -3.97 11.21 6.34
C LEU A 171 -5.32 10.48 6.49
N LYS A 172 -5.53 9.80 7.63
CA LYS A 172 -6.82 9.16 7.94
C LYS A 172 -7.99 10.16 7.94
N LYS A 173 -7.76 11.42 8.29
CA LYS A 173 -8.83 12.46 8.29
C LYS A 173 -9.39 12.73 6.90
N TYR A 174 -8.63 12.39 5.85
CA TYR A 174 -8.99 12.54 4.45
C TYR A 174 -9.48 11.22 3.81
N GLY A 175 -9.69 10.17 4.61
CA GLY A 175 -10.03 8.84 4.09
C GLY A 175 -8.87 8.14 3.37
N ALA A 176 -7.64 8.65 3.49
CA ALA A 176 -6.44 8.02 2.95
C ALA A 176 -5.83 7.00 3.94
N MET A 177 -4.94 6.18 3.42
CA MET A 177 -4.10 5.24 4.20
C MET A 177 -2.64 5.50 3.90
N VAL A 178 -1.73 5.13 4.80
CA VAL A 178 -0.29 5.22 4.57
C VAL A 178 0.41 3.99 5.13
N PHE A 179 1.41 3.50 4.40
CA PHE A 179 2.16 2.31 4.74
C PHE A 179 3.65 2.59 4.58
N PHE A 180 4.44 2.17 5.57
CA PHE A 180 5.89 2.19 5.47
C PHE A 180 6.38 1.13 4.48
N ILE A 181 7.21 1.52 3.51
CA ILE A 181 7.69 0.63 2.43
C ILE A 181 9.22 0.39 2.45
N GLY A 182 9.93 0.96 3.43
CA GLY A 182 11.36 0.70 3.64
C GLY A 182 12.21 1.97 3.64
N GLY A 183 13.32 1.92 4.40
CA GLY A 183 14.20 3.08 4.60
C GLY A 183 13.47 4.23 5.28
N ASP A 184 13.20 5.27 4.51
CA ASP A 184 12.52 6.52 4.86
C ASP A 184 11.25 6.78 4.03
N ASN A 185 10.76 5.75 3.33
CA ASN A 185 9.73 5.87 2.32
C ASN A 185 8.38 5.35 2.83
N PHE A 186 7.32 6.05 2.44
CA PHE A 186 5.93 5.69 2.70
C PHE A 186 5.12 5.74 1.41
N MET A 187 4.17 4.82 1.27
CA MET A 187 3.22 4.83 0.16
C MET A 187 1.82 5.09 0.70
N CYS A 188 1.13 6.03 0.08
CA CYS A 188 -0.15 6.55 0.54
C CYS A 188 -1.22 6.44 -0.54
N PRO A 189 -2.10 5.42 -0.49
CA PRO A 189 -3.36 5.44 -1.22
C PRO A 189 -4.22 6.61 -0.76
N CYS A 190 -4.55 7.52 -1.67
CA CYS A 190 -5.09 8.84 -1.33
C CYS A 190 -6.07 9.42 -2.35
N ASN A 191 -6.90 8.59 -3.01
CA ASN A 191 -7.95 9.09 -3.91
C ASN A 191 -8.76 10.23 -3.26
N GLY A 192 -8.83 11.37 -3.95
CA GLY A 192 -9.56 12.56 -3.52
C GLY A 192 -8.69 13.65 -2.87
N MET A 193 -7.46 13.33 -2.46
CA MET A 193 -6.53 14.32 -1.90
C MET A 193 -5.86 15.17 -3.00
N THR A 194 -5.51 16.40 -2.64
CA THR A 194 -4.82 17.38 -3.52
C THR A 194 -3.39 17.65 -3.06
N GLU A 195 -2.58 18.29 -3.91
CA GLU A 195 -1.24 18.75 -3.50
C GLU A 195 -1.29 19.69 -2.30
N SER A 196 -2.28 20.58 -2.23
CA SER A 196 -2.46 21.49 -1.09
C SER A 196 -2.69 20.77 0.23
N ASP A 197 -3.41 19.65 0.22
CA ASP A 197 -3.63 18.85 1.43
C ASP A 197 -2.29 18.27 1.93
N PHE A 198 -1.48 17.71 1.03
CA PHE A 198 -0.15 17.21 1.37
C PHE A 198 0.78 18.32 1.85
N ILE A 199 0.79 19.48 1.19
CA ILE A 199 1.61 20.63 1.60
C ILE A 199 1.24 21.08 3.02
N ALA A 200 -0.05 21.15 3.35
CA ALA A 200 -0.51 21.52 4.69
C ALA A 200 -0.07 20.50 5.74
N ILE A 201 -0.26 19.20 5.47
CA ILE A 201 0.17 18.12 6.38
C ILE A 201 1.69 18.14 6.58
N PHE A 202 2.47 18.33 5.51
CA PHE A 202 3.92 18.38 5.60
C PHE A 202 4.41 19.62 6.35
N GLY A 203 3.73 20.75 6.21
CA GLY A 203 3.97 21.95 7.01
C GLY A 203 3.79 21.69 8.51
N ASP A 204 2.67 21.10 8.91
CA ASP A 204 2.40 20.76 10.31
C ASP A 204 3.44 19.76 10.88
N ILE A 205 3.82 18.74 10.11
CA ILE A 205 4.85 17.78 10.52
C ILE A 205 6.20 18.47 10.68
N LYS A 206 6.58 19.34 9.74
CA LYS A 206 7.81 20.12 9.81
C LYS A 206 7.84 21.01 11.05
N ASP A 207 6.77 21.73 11.33
CA ASP A 207 6.72 22.64 12.47
C ASP A 207 6.82 21.89 13.80
N LYS A 208 6.25 20.68 13.89
CA LYS A 208 6.25 19.87 15.12
C LYS A 208 7.48 18.98 15.30
N THR A 209 8.25 18.69 14.26
CA THR A 209 9.34 17.69 14.31
C THR A 209 10.67 18.19 13.73
N GLY A 210 10.66 19.31 13.02
CA GLY A 210 11.77 19.79 12.22
C GLY A 210 12.01 18.99 10.93
N VAL A 211 11.24 17.92 10.67
CA VAL A 211 11.45 17.03 9.53
C VAL A 211 10.69 17.52 8.31
N GLN A 212 11.41 17.63 7.20
CA GLN A 212 10.82 17.99 5.91
C GLN A 212 10.47 16.74 5.11
N LEU A 213 9.30 16.75 4.49
CA LEU A 213 8.78 15.68 3.66
C LEU A 213 8.61 16.18 2.23
N LYS A 214 8.68 15.25 1.28
CA LYS A 214 8.31 15.47 -0.12
C LYS A 214 7.46 14.31 -0.61
N ALA A 215 6.68 14.52 -1.66
CA ALA A 215 5.89 13.45 -2.27
C ALA A 215 5.70 13.59 -3.77
N GLY A 216 5.89 12.51 -4.50
CA GLY A 216 5.34 12.37 -5.85
C GLY A 216 3.93 11.78 -5.76
N ILE A 217 2.95 12.39 -6.43
CA ILE A 217 1.57 11.89 -6.50
C ILE A 217 1.35 11.34 -7.90
N GLY A 218 1.08 10.04 -7.99
CA GLY A 218 0.78 9.37 -9.25
C GLY A 218 -0.69 9.00 -9.36
N ILE A 219 -1.28 9.29 -10.52
CA ILE A 219 -2.67 8.93 -10.85
C ILE A 219 -2.66 7.98 -12.04
N GLY A 220 -3.20 6.77 -11.86
CA GLY A 220 -3.23 5.70 -12.85
C GLY A 220 -4.53 4.90 -12.84
N LYS A 221 -4.66 3.93 -13.76
CA LYS A 221 -5.79 2.97 -13.75
C LYS A 221 -5.58 1.85 -12.74
N THR A 222 -4.32 1.44 -12.56
CA THR A 222 -3.90 0.36 -11.66
C THR A 222 -2.97 0.91 -10.58
N ALA A 223 -2.67 0.07 -9.58
CA ALA A 223 -1.71 0.41 -8.53
C ALA A 223 -0.30 0.62 -9.12
N GLU A 224 0.13 -0.25 -10.03
CA GLU A 224 1.42 -0.13 -10.74
C GLU A 224 1.54 1.17 -11.53
N ASP A 225 0.50 1.54 -12.30
CA ASP A 225 0.52 2.76 -13.10
C ASP A 225 0.64 4.00 -12.19
N ALA A 226 -0.10 4.00 -11.06
CA ALA A 226 -0.07 5.09 -10.10
C ALA A 226 1.27 5.17 -9.35
N SER A 227 1.82 4.05 -8.85
CA SER A 227 3.10 4.07 -8.13
C SER A 227 4.24 4.50 -9.04
N ASN A 228 4.29 4.03 -10.28
CA ASN A 228 5.32 4.43 -11.24
C ASN A 228 5.29 5.95 -11.51
N MET A 229 4.10 6.57 -11.59
CA MET A 229 3.99 8.02 -11.74
C MET A 229 4.40 8.76 -10.47
N ALA A 230 4.09 8.21 -9.29
CA ALA A 230 4.54 8.77 -8.02
C ALA A 230 6.07 8.76 -7.91
N ASP A 231 6.72 7.67 -8.31
CA ASP A 231 8.19 7.54 -8.34
C ASP A 231 8.83 8.60 -9.25
N ILE A 232 8.30 8.76 -10.47
CA ILE A 232 8.80 9.80 -11.39
C ILE A 232 8.61 11.20 -10.80
N GLY A 233 7.45 11.47 -10.19
CA GLY A 233 7.19 12.76 -9.55
C GLY A 233 8.20 13.06 -8.44
N LEU A 234 8.59 12.05 -7.67
CA LEU A 234 9.59 12.17 -6.62
C LEU A 234 10.98 12.49 -7.17
N GLU A 235 11.38 11.85 -8.28
CA GLU A 235 12.64 12.14 -8.96
C GLU A 235 12.67 13.55 -9.55
N LEU A 236 11.57 14.04 -10.13
CA LEU A 236 11.50 15.41 -10.64
C LEU A 236 11.73 16.46 -9.53
N ILE A 237 11.23 16.20 -8.31
CA ILE A 237 11.48 17.04 -7.14
C ILE A 237 12.96 16.99 -6.76
N ARG A 238 13.56 15.79 -6.70
CA ARG A 238 14.98 15.59 -6.35
C ARG A 238 15.93 16.28 -7.33
N GLU A 239 15.59 16.26 -8.62
CA GLU A 239 16.37 16.90 -9.69
C GLU A 239 16.13 18.42 -9.80
N GLY A 240 15.22 19.00 -9.00
CA GLY A 240 14.88 20.41 -9.06
C GLY A 240 14.16 20.82 -10.36
N LYS A 241 13.52 19.87 -11.05
CA LYS A 241 12.75 20.11 -12.29
C LYS A 241 11.35 20.65 -12.04
N VAL A 242 10.90 20.64 -10.79
CA VAL A 242 9.63 21.20 -10.34
C VAL A 242 9.87 22.06 -9.10
N GLU A 243 9.12 23.15 -8.98
CA GLU A 243 9.15 23.98 -7.79
C GLU A 243 8.24 23.37 -6.71
N GLY A 244 8.78 23.18 -5.50
CA GLY A 244 8.02 22.70 -4.35
C GLY A 244 8.38 21.30 -3.88
N GLN A 245 7.64 20.82 -2.89
CA GLN A 245 7.86 19.52 -2.23
C GLN A 245 6.84 18.45 -2.64
N VAL A 246 5.89 18.78 -3.52
CA VAL A 246 4.87 17.84 -4.03
C VAL A 246 4.77 17.96 -5.54
N CYS A 247 4.61 16.84 -6.25
CA CYS A 247 4.49 16.83 -7.71
C CYS A 247 3.50 15.77 -8.18
N THR A 248 2.42 16.19 -8.85
CA THR A 248 1.41 15.28 -9.40
C THR A 248 1.66 14.94 -10.87
N LEU A 249 1.65 13.64 -11.19
CA LEU A 249 1.72 13.10 -12.54
C LEU A 249 0.52 12.17 -12.83
N ASN A 250 -0.11 12.39 -13.98
CA ASN A 250 -1.21 11.53 -14.45
C ASN A 250 -0.71 10.63 -15.60
N TYR A 251 -0.89 9.32 -15.43
CA TYR A 251 -0.42 8.29 -16.35
C TYR A 251 -0.93 8.48 -17.79
N LYS A 252 -2.22 8.86 -17.96
CA LYS A 252 -2.79 9.09 -19.30
C LYS A 252 -2.07 10.23 -20.01
N ASN A 253 -1.81 11.34 -19.31
CA ASN A 253 -1.17 12.53 -19.89
C ASN A 253 0.32 12.32 -20.14
N TYR A 254 1.00 11.57 -19.25
CA TYR A 254 2.42 11.30 -19.36
C TYR A 254 2.76 10.41 -20.57
N ASN A 255 1.96 9.36 -20.82
CA ASN A 255 2.16 8.48 -21.98
C ASN A 255 1.88 9.18 -23.32
N ILE A 256 0.94 10.12 -23.36
CA ILE A 256 0.70 10.94 -24.55
C ILE A 256 1.95 11.77 -24.89
N ARG A 257 2.57 12.43 -23.91
CA ARG A 257 3.81 13.20 -24.13
C ARG A 257 4.98 12.34 -24.62
N ARG A 258 5.09 11.08 -24.17
CA ARG A 258 6.10 10.15 -24.70
C ARG A 258 5.83 9.72 -26.14
N LYS A 259 4.58 9.48 -26.53
CA LYS A 259 4.24 9.15 -27.93
C LYS A 259 4.58 10.29 -28.90
N PHE A 260 4.54 11.55 -28.46
CA PHE A 260 4.93 12.70 -29.27
C PHE A 260 6.44 12.97 -29.29
N ASN A 261 7.21 12.39 -28.38
CA ASN A 261 8.68 12.53 -28.33
C ASN A 261 9.44 11.37 -28.99
N THR A 262 8.75 10.39 -29.57
CA THR A 262 9.36 9.36 -30.42
C THR A 262 9.23 9.72 -31.90
N LEU A 263 9.77 10.87 -32.30
CA LEU A 263 10.27 11.04 -33.65
C LEU A 263 11.79 10.81 -33.57
N CYS A 264 12.18 9.56 -33.86
CA CYS A 264 13.58 9.23 -34.14
C CYS A 264 14.08 10.16 -35.25
N PRO A 265 15.18 10.90 -35.07
CA PRO A 265 15.94 11.35 -36.23
C PRO A 265 16.55 10.09 -36.87
N ILE A 266 16.25 9.91 -38.15
CA ILE A 266 16.87 8.92 -39.05
C ILE A 266 18.38 9.14 -39.06
#